data_AF-A0A1A8GPA1-F1
#
_entry.id   AF-A0A1A8GPA1-F1
#
_cell.length_a   1.000
_cell.length_b   1.000
_cell.length_c   1.000
_cell.angle_alpha   90.00
_cell.angle_beta   90.00
_cell.angle_gamma   90.00
#
_symmetry.space_group_name_H-M   'P 1'
#
loop_
_entity.id
_entity.type
_entity.pdbx_description
1 polymer ?
#
loop_
_entity_poly.entity_id
_entity_poly.type
_entity_poly.pdbx_seq_one_letter_code
_entity_poly.pdbx_strand_id
1 'polypeptide(L)' 'WDPSVDSSEFAVGYVDRFLGVLERPFCDFNWDTNPCDCDYSSELALPRHRIQYFTYRGQRVWDRHSRT' A
#
# COMPACT_ATOMS: atom_id res chain seq x y z
N TRP A 1 7.59 -0.46 13.01
CA TRP A 1 8.03 0.52 12.00
C TRP A 1 9.48 0.89 12.32
N ASP A 2 10.35 1.04 11.32
CA ASP A 2 11.74 1.45 11.55
C ASP A 2 11.80 2.98 11.57
N PRO A 3 12.11 3.62 12.71
CA PRO A 3 12.08 5.08 12.83
C PRO A 3 13.19 5.78 12.03
N SER A 4 14.16 5.04 11.49
CA SER A 4 15.23 5.59 10.64
C SER A 4 14.79 5.84 9.20
N VAL A 5 13.61 5.36 8.79
CA VAL A 5 13.12 5.44 7.41
C VAL A 5 11.84 6.26 7.36
N ASP A 6 11.75 7.23 6.46
CA ASP A 6 10.58 8.08 6.31
C ASP A 6 9.46 7.37 5.52
N SER A 7 8.26 7.28 6.10
CA SER A 7 7.10 6.61 5.50
C SER A 7 6.55 7.37 4.31
N SER A 8 6.80 8.67 4.23
CA SER A 8 6.37 9.51 3.11
C SER A 8 7.11 9.17 1.81
N GLU A 9 8.29 8.54 1.92
CA GLU A 9 9.09 8.11 0.77
C GLU A 9 8.67 6.74 0.23
N PHE A 10 7.72 6.07 0.89
CA PHE A 10 7.15 4.82 0.43
C PHE A 10 5.89 5.03 -0.39
N ALA A 11 5.72 4.17 -1.40
CA ALA A 11 4.46 3.98 -2.09
C ALA A 11 4.06 2.51 -2.16
N VAL A 12 2.77 2.28 -2.33
CA VAL A 12 2.15 0.95 -2.37
C VAL A 12 1.50 0.75 -3.71
N GLY A 13 1.97 -0.26 -4.42
CA GLY A 13 1.29 -0.80 -5.60
C GLY A 13 0.24 -1.80 -5.18
N TYR A 14 -1.02 -1.58 -5.56
CA TYR A 14 -2.14 -2.46 -5.20
C TYR A 14 -3.10 -2.66 -6.35
N VAL A 15 -3.80 -3.81 -6.35
CA VAL A 15 -4.88 -4.08 -7.31
C VAL A 15 -6.16 -3.42 -6.81
N ASP A 16 -6.55 -2.34 -7.47
CA ASP A 16 -7.86 -1.73 -7.35
C ASP A 16 -8.96 -2.67 -7.87
N ARG A 17 -10.18 -2.52 -7.34
CA ARG A 17 -11.31 -3.38 -7.72
C ARG A 17 -11.69 -3.22 -9.20
N PHE A 18 -11.47 -2.06 -9.80
CA PHE A 18 -11.94 -1.73 -11.14
C PHE A 18 -10.82 -1.27 -12.08
N LEU A 19 -9.84 -0.52 -11.56
CA LEU A 19 -8.84 0.16 -12.36
C LEU A 19 -7.56 -0.65 -12.60
N GLY A 20 -7.45 -1.86 -12.02
CA GLY A 20 -6.24 -2.68 -12.10
C GLY A 20 -5.18 -2.23 -11.10
N VAL A 21 -3.90 -2.32 -11.44
CA VAL A 21 -2.83 -1.95 -10.50
C VAL A 21 -2.66 -0.43 -10.46
N LEU A 22 -2.81 0.14 -9.27
CA LEU A 22 -2.56 1.55 -8.98
C LEU A 22 -1.43 1.70 -7.95
N GLU A 23 -0.80 2.87 -7.95
CA GLU A 23 0.22 3.23 -6.98
C GLU A 23 -0.21 4.49 -6.21
N ARG A 24 -0.06 4.46 -4.89
CA ARG A 24 -0.36 5.57 -3.99
C ARG A 24 0.69 5.67 -2.87
N PRO A 25 0.95 6.87 -2.32
CA PRO A 25 1.76 7.04 -1.13
C PRO A 25 1.33 6.10 0.00
N PHE A 26 2.30 5.54 0.72
CA PHE A 26 2.03 4.65 1.85
C PHE A 26 1.17 5.32 2.93
N CYS A 27 1.36 6.63 3.11
CA CYS A 27 0.65 7.44 4.10
C CYS A 27 -0.81 7.75 3.72
N ASP A 28 -1.23 7.49 2.48
CA ASP A 28 -2.63 7.69 2.07
C ASP A 28 -3.55 6.59 2.63
N PHE A 29 -2.97 5.48 3.11
CA PHE A 29 -3.72 4.33 3.60
C PHE A 29 -3.85 4.32 5.12
N ASN A 30 -5.01 3.89 5.59
CA ASN A 30 -5.19 3.52 6.99
C ASN A 30 -4.79 2.04 7.16
N TRP A 31 -3.73 1.80 7.93
CA TRP A 31 -3.16 0.47 8.18
C TRP A 31 -3.71 -0.22 9.43
N ASP A 32 -4.32 0.56 10.32
CA ASP A 32 -4.82 0.12 11.62
C ASP A 32 -6.30 -0.27 11.55
N THR A 33 -7.06 0.33 10.64
CA THR A 33 -8.47 -0.01 10.39
C THR A 33 -8.60 -1.28 9.53
N ASN A 34 -9.46 -2.20 9.96
CA ASN A 34 -9.82 -3.35 9.13
C ASN A 34 -10.62 -2.86 7.90
N PRO A 35 -10.26 -3.26 6.67
CA PRO A 35 -10.99 -2.87 5.47
C PRO A 35 -12.49 -3.19 5.49
N CYS A 36 -12.94 -4.16 6.29
CA CYS A 36 -14.37 -4.47 6.47
C CYS A 36 -15.12 -3.43 7.33
N ASP A 37 -14.41 -2.70 8.19
CA ASP A 37 -14.97 -1.69 9.09
C ASP A 37 -14.87 -0.27 8.50
N CYS A 38 -14.29 -0.15 7.30
CA CYS A 38 -14.04 1.10 6.62
C CYS A 38 -15.25 1.52 5.78
N ASP A 39 -15.73 2.75 5.94
CA ASP A 39 -16.91 3.27 5.23
C ASP A 39 -16.63 3.74 3.80
N TYR A 40 -15.40 3.60 3.31
CA TYR A 40 -14.87 4.05 2.02
C TYR A 40 -15.02 5.56 1.72
N SER A 41 -15.50 6.36 2.68
CA SER A 41 -15.80 7.78 2.48
C SER A 41 -14.59 8.67 2.78
N SER A 42 -13.80 8.29 3.79
CA SER A 42 -12.74 9.14 4.36
C SER A 42 -11.43 8.38 4.59
N GLU A 43 -11.48 7.06 4.73
CA GLU A 43 -10.33 6.21 5.02
C GLU A 43 -10.08 5.22 3.88
N LEU A 44 -8.85 5.14 3.39
CA LEU A 44 -8.43 4.12 2.44
C LEU A 44 -7.84 2.93 3.20
N ALA A 45 -8.69 2.10 3.79
CA ALA A 45 -8.24 0.83 4.35
C ALA A 45 -8.02 -0.18 3.20
N LEU A 46 -6.76 -0.55 2.95
CA LEU A 46 -6.38 -1.43 1.84
C LEU A 46 -6.31 -2.89 2.30
N PRO A 47 -7.07 -3.82 1.69
CA PRO A 47 -6.90 -5.24 1.95
C PRO A 47 -5.48 -5.71 1.57
N ARG A 48 -4.75 -6.28 2.53
CA ARG A 48 -3.34 -6.71 2.35
C ARG A 48 -3.16 -7.70 1.19
N HIS A 49 -4.15 -8.56 0.94
CA HIS A 49 -4.12 -9.50 -0.20
C HIS A 49 -4.22 -8.81 -1.57
N ARG A 50 -4.45 -7.49 -1.64
CA ARG A 50 -4.43 -6.72 -2.89
C ARG A 50 -3.11 -6.00 -3.14
N ILE A 51 -2.24 -5.90 -2.13
CA ILE A 51 -0.92 -5.29 -2.27
C ILE A 51 -0.06 -6.16 -3.19
N GLN A 52 0.51 -5.55 -4.21
CA GLN A 52 1.40 -6.20 -5.17
C GLN A 52 2.86 -5.89 -4.88
N TYR A 53 3.15 -4.65 -4.48
CA TYR A 53 4.52 -4.25 -4.24
C TYR A 53 4.64 -3.03 -3.33
N PHE A 54 5.85 -2.82 -2.80
CA PHE A 54 6.25 -1.58 -2.15
C PHE A 54 7.42 -0.96 -2.89
N THR A 55 7.40 0.36 -3.03
CA THR A 55 8.54 1.14 -3.51
C THR A 55 9.02 2.09 -2.42
N TYR A 56 10.31 2.39 -2.43
CA TYR A 56 10.95 3.39 -1.60
C TYR A 56 11.80 4.28 -2.49
N ARG A 57 11.55 5.60 -2.50
CA ARG A 57 12.23 6.55 -3.40
C ARG A 57 12.23 6.12 -4.87
N GLY A 58 11.12 5.54 -5.32
CA GLY A 58 10.95 5.03 -6.69
C GLY A 58 11.63 3.68 -6.98
N GLN A 59 12.31 3.07 -6.01
CA GLN A 59 12.91 1.74 -6.16
C GLN A 59 12.01 0.65 -5.56
N ARG A 60 11.83 -0.47 -6.27
CA ARG A 60 11.05 -1.62 -5.80
C ARG A 60 11.80 -2.33 -4.67
N VAL A 61 11.28 -2.27 -3.44
CA VAL A 61 11.89 -2.88 -2.25
C VAL A 61 11.25 -4.21 -1.86
N TRP A 62 10.01 -4.43 -2.30
CA TRP A 62 9.31 -5.69 -2.13
C TRP A 62 8.32 -5.89 -3.27
N ASP A 63 8.18 -7.13 -3.74
CA ASP A 63 7.23 -7.51 -4.77
C ASP A 63 6.62 -8.87 -4.43
N ARG A 64 5.30 -8.99 -4.52
CA ARG A 64 4.60 -10.26 -4.26
C ARG A 64 5.06 -11.37 -5.20
N HIS A 65 5.36 -11.04 -6.45
CA HIS A 65 5.74 -12.01 -7.48
C HIS A 65 7.25 -12.23 -7.53
N SER A 66 8.06 -11.55 -6.71
CA SER A 66 9.49 -11.86 -6.63
C SER A 66 9.66 -13.25 -6.01
N ARG A 67 9.94 -14.22 -6.89
CA ARG A 67 10.42 -15.55 -6.50
C ARG A 67 11.95 -15.49 -6.48
N THR A 68 12.52 -14.84 -5.47
CA THR A 68 13.97 -14.79 -5.26
C THR A 68 14.27 -15.17 -3.83
#